data_AF-A0A0G4AZT6-F1
#
_entry.id   AF-A0A0G4AZT6-F1
#
_cell.length_a   1.000
_cell.length_b   1.000
_cell.length_c   1.000
_cell.angle_alpha   90.00
_cell.angle_beta   90.00
_cell.angle_gamma   90.00
#
_symmetry.space_group_name_H-M   'P 1'
#
loop_
_entity.id
_entity.type
_entity.pdbx_description
1 polymer ?
#
loop_
_entity_poly.entity_id
_entity_poly.type
_entity_poly.pdbx_seq_one_letter_code
_entity_poly.pdbx_strand_id
1 'polypeptide(L)'
;MERFFSGLTTTLSVPILLLNVLGGIVGGIWLMVAGEWSLFIGGLLYMMFGAMIIGLLLMPSLLFAAPAAAFAEKRKYVLFFIFGLLGIAYTYGLIAVSTYYIADIALSSQSAPLWASLLWLYAVVLAPWQYMASKEQDNTSTGMTTFFLALGIVALMICIGIFGMTLGQAFPVLVVILVISLVIQLLFTYALTRAEKHATRHNDVIDIEQTDDTKRTWGDLE
;
A
#
# COMPACT_ATOMS: atom_id res chain seq x y z
N MET A 1 -5.16 -17.38 -5.24
CA MET A 1 -5.34 -15.96 -4.86
C MET A 1 -4.88 -15.02 -5.97
N GLU A 2 -3.72 -15.24 -6.59
CA GLU A 2 -3.20 -14.36 -7.68
C GLU A 2 -4.19 -14.15 -8.84
N ARG A 3 -4.86 -15.20 -9.33
CA ARG A 3 -5.85 -15.07 -10.41
C ARG A 3 -7.08 -14.23 -10.02
N PHE A 4 -7.50 -14.30 -8.75
CA PHE A 4 -8.61 -13.49 -8.24
C PHE A 4 -8.20 -12.03 -8.09
N PHE A 5 -7.02 -11.76 -7.54
CA PHE A 5 -6.48 -10.41 -7.40
C PHE A 5 -6.20 -9.76 -8.76
N SER A 6 -5.62 -10.51 -9.71
CA SER A 6 -5.41 -10.07 -11.08
C SER A 6 -6.73 -9.77 -11.81
N GLY A 7 -7.76 -10.60 -11.64
CA GLY A 7 -9.09 -10.34 -12.21
C GLY A 7 -9.76 -9.09 -11.61
N LEU A 8 -9.68 -8.91 -10.28
CA LEU A 8 -10.25 -7.77 -9.58
C LEU A 8 -9.57 -6.46 -9.98
N THR A 9 -8.23 -6.44 -9.98
CA THR A 9 -7.44 -5.28 -10.38
C THR A 9 -7.66 -4.92 -11.84
N THR A 10 -7.76 -5.91 -12.74
CA THR A 10 -8.06 -5.66 -14.16
C THR A 10 -9.45 -5.05 -14.34
N THR A 11 -10.46 -5.58 -13.65
CA THR A 11 -11.85 -5.07 -13.76
C THR A 11 -11.98 -3.65 -13.21
N LEU A 12 -11.29 -3.35 -12.10
CA LEU A 12 -11.32 -2.03 -11.46
C LEU A 12 -10.30 -1.05 -12.05
N SER A 13 -9.37 -1.52 -12.90
CA SER A 13 -8.35 -0.67 -13.52
C SER A 13 -8.95 0.44 -14.38
N VAL A 14 -10.04 0.15 -15.11
CA VAL A 14 -10.69 1.12 -16.01
C VAL A 14 -11.35 2.25 -15.23
N PRO A 15 -12.21 2.01 -14.21
CA PRO A 15 -12.72 3.07 -13.34
C PRO A 15 -11.62 3.86 -12.64
N ILE A 16 -10.55 3.20 -12.17
CA ILE A 16 -9.42 3.85 -11.50
C ILE A 16 -8.64 4.76 -12.46
N LEU A 17 -8.41 4.30 -13.70
CA LEU A 17 -7.75 5.12 -14.73
C LEU A 17 -8.58 6.36 -15.06
N LEU A 18 -9.90 6.22 -15.20
CA LEU A 18 -10.79 7.36 -15.40
C LEU A 18 -10.70 8.33 -14.22
N LEU A 19 -10.75 7.83 -12.98
CA LEU A 19 -10.61 8.65 -11.79
C LEU A 19 -9.24 9.32 -11.68
N ASN A 20 -8.15 8.71 -12.13
CA ASN A 20 -6.84 9.36 -12.16
C ASN A 20 -6.84 10.59 -13.09
N VAL A 21 -7.45 10.47 -14.28
CA VAL A 21 -7.56 11.58 -15.23
C VAL A 21 -8.52 12.66 -14.71
N LEU A 22 -9.70 12.24 -14.25
CA LEU A 22 -10.72 13.16 -13.71
C LEU A 22 -10.22 13.85 -12.43
N GLY A 23 -9.55 13.13 -11.55
CA GLY A 23 -9.02 13.65 -10.31
C GLY A 23 -7.96 14.72 -10.53
N GLY A 24 -6.95 14.39 -11.34
CA GLY A 24 -5.82 15.29 -11.57
C GLY A 24 -6.17 16.46 -12.50
N ILE A 25 -6.62 16.15 -13.72
CA ILE A 25 -6.81 17.18 -14.75
C ILE A 25 -8.12 17.92 -14.52
N VAL A 26 -9.24 17.19 -14.42
CA VAL A 26 -10.56 17.83 -14.32
C VAL A 26 -10.74 18.49 -12.95
N GLY A 27 -10.39 17.81 -11.86
CA GLY A 27 -10.43 18.38 -10.50
C GLY A 27 -9.55 19.62 -10.36
N GLY A 28 -8.32 19.57 -10.89
CA GLY A 28 -7.40 20.71 -10.86
C GLY A 28 -7.89 21.91 -11.65
N ILE A 29 -8.33 21.70 -12.90
CA ILE A 29 -8.90 22.78 -13.74
C ILE A 29 -10.14 23.38 -13.09
N TRP A 30 -11.00 22.53 -12.51
CA TRP A 30 -12.21 23.01 -11.85
C TRP A 30 -11.87 23.90 -10.65
N LEU A 31 -10.91 23.52 -9.80
CA LEU A 31 -10.47 24.37 -8.69
C LEU A 31 -9.88 25.70 -9.15
N MET A 32 -9.11 25.72 -10.24
CA MET A 32 -8.58 26.96 -10.82
C MET A 32 -9.69 27.90 -11.28
N VAL A 33 -10.71 27.37 -11.97
CA VAL A 33 -11.87 28.15 -12.43
C VAL A 33 -12.72 28.63 -11.26
N ALA A 34 -12.81 27.85 -10.18
CA ALA A 34 -13.48 28.23 -8.94
C ALA A 34 -12.73 29.30 -8.13
N GLY A 35 -11.49 29.64 -8.52
CA GLY A 35 -10.65 30.64 -7.82
C GLY A 35 -9.88 30.07 -6.62
N GLU A 36 -9.91 28.76 -6.40
CA GLU A 36 -9.26 28.06 -5.28
C GLU A 36 -7.77 27.77 -5.56
N TRP A 37 -7.02 28.82 -5.87
CA TRP A 37 -5.62 28.73 -6.24
C TRP A 37 -4.73 28.17 -5.13
N SER A 38 -5.07 28.42 -3.87
CA SER A 38 -4.33 27.88 -2.72
C SER A 38 -4.40 26.35 -2.67
N LEU A 39 -5.59 25.77 -2.84
CA LEU A 39 -5.79 24.31 -2.85
C LEU A 39 -5.11 23.67 -4.06
N PHE A 40 -5.20 24.31 -5.23
CA PHE A 40 -4.54 23.84 -6.44
C PHE A 40 -3.01 23.85 -6.29
N ILE A 41 -2.42 24.98 -5.90
CA ILE A 41 -0.96 25.11 -5.78
C ILE A 41 -0.42 24.22 -4.65
N GLY A 42 -1.11 24.18 -3.51
CA GLY A 42 -0.74 23.31 -2.38
C GLY A 42 -0.76 21.82 -2.76
N GLY A 43 -1.81 21.39 -3.46
CA GLY A 43 -1.91 20.03 -3.99
C GLY A 43 -0.81 19.71 -4.99
N LEU A 44 -0.50 20.64 -5.92
CA LEU A 44 0.55 20.46 -6.92
C LEU A 44 1.94 20.32 -6.27
N LEU A 45 2.24 21.17 -5.28
CA LEU A 45 3.49 21.08 -4.51
C LEU A 45 3.58 19.73 -3.77
N TYR A 46 2.48 19.26 -3.19
CA TYR A 46 2.44 17.95 -2.55
C TYR A 46 2.60 16.81 -3.56
N MET A 47 2.02 16.88 -4.76
CA MET A 47 2.26 15.87 -5.80
C MET A 47 3.74 15.82 -6.22
N MET A 48 4.41 16.98 -6.28
CA MET A 48 5.80 17.08 -6.72
C MET A 48 6.80 16.64 -5.64
N PHE A 49 6.59 17.06 -4.39
CA PHE A 49 7.52 16.78 -3.28
C PHE A 49 7.03 15.68 -2.32
N GLY A 50 5.79 15.24 -2.43
CA GLY A 50 5.15 14.33 -1.49
C GLY A 50 5.83 12.97 -1.45
N ALA A 51 6.32 12.45 -2.57
CA ALA A 51 7.09 11.21 -2.57
C ALA A 51 8.39 11.33 -1.75
N MET A 52 9.07 12.48 -1.82
CA MET A 52 10.26 12.75 -1.01
C MET A 52 9.91 12.89 0.48
N ILE A 53 8.84 13.62 0.79
CA ILE A 53 8.36 13.81 2.17
C ILE A 53 7.94 12.48 2.78
N ILE A 54 7.13 11.69 2.07
CA ILE A 54 6.68 10.36 2.52
C ILE A 54 7.86 9.42 2.63
N GLY A 55 8.79 9.41 1.67
CA GLY A 55 10.00 8.59 1.73
C GLY A 55 10.84 8.88 2.98
N LEU A 56 11.00 10.16 3.34
CA LEU A 56 11.68 10.57 4.58
C LEU A 56 10.90 10.11 5.82
N LEU A 57 9.57 10.26 5.81
CA LEU A 57 8.69 9.81 6.89
C LEU A 57 8.62 8.28 7.01
N LEU A 58 8.97 7.53 5.96
CA LEU A 58 9.06 6.07 6.01
C LEU A 58 10.40 5.56 6.56
N MET A 59 11.43 6.41 6.72
CA MET A 59 12.73 5.96 7.27
C MET A 59 12.62 5.26 8.64
N PRO A 60 11.78 5.70 9.60
CA PRO A 60 11.60 4.99 10.86
C PRO A 60 11.08 3.56 10.67
N SER A 61 10.34 3.28 9.59
CA SER A 61 9.89 1.91 9.29
C SER A 61 11.06 0.96 8.99
N LEU A 62 12.17 1.48 8.45
CA LEU A 62 13.39 0.71 8.16
C LEU A 62 14.08 0.21 9.44
N LEU A 63 13.90 0.91 10.57
CA LEU A 63 14.39 0.45 11.87
C LEU A 63 13.74 -0.88 12.30
N PHE A 64 12.53 -1.16 11.80
CA PHE A 64 11.86 -2.45 12.03
C PHE A 64 12.23 -3.49 10.96
N ALA A 65 12.60 -3.06 9.75
CA ALA A 65 13.00 -3.96 8.67
C ALA A 65 14.34 -4.68 8.95
N ALA A 66 15.34 -3.97 9.48
CA ALA A 66 16.65 -4.54 9.81
C ALA A 66 16.59 -5.72 10.82
N PRO A 67 15.94 -5.59 11.99
CA PRO A 67 15.79 -6.71 12.91
C PRO A 67 14.91 -7.81 12.31
N ALA A 68 13.88 -7.48 11.52
CA ALA A 68 13.07 -8.49 10.84
C ALA A 68 13.94 -9.38 9.93
N ALA A 69 14.81 -8.78 9.11
CA ALA A 69 15.74 -9.53 8.25
C ALA A 69 16.69 -10.42 9.06
N ALA A 70 17.30 -9.89 10.12
CA ALA A 70 18.20 -10.67 10.98
C ALA A 70 17.51 -11.85 11.69
N PHE A 71 16.21 -11.73 12.01
CA PHE A 71 15.43 -12.83 12.59
C PHE A 71 14.93 -13.83 11.54
N ALA A 72 14.71 -13.39 10.30
CA ALA A 72 14.40 -14.26 9.17
C ALA A 72 15.56 -15.23 8.88
N GLU A 73 16.80 -14.73 8.85
CA GLU A 73 18.01 -15.55 8.68
C GLU A 73 18.16 -16.60 9.79
N LYS A 74 17.79 -16.26 11.03
CA LYS A 74 17.83 -17.16 12.19
C LYS A 74 16.64 -18.13 12.26
N ARG A 75 15.79 -18.18 11.23
CA ARG A 75 14.54 -18.97 11.19
C ARG A 75 13.59 -18.70 12.38
N LYS A 76 13.69 -17.52 13.02
CA LYS A 76 12.83 -17.09 14.15
C LYS A 76 11.58 -16.37 13.63
N TYR A 77 10.72 -17.12 12.96
CA TYR A 77 9.56 -16.60 12.21
C TYR A 77 8.58 -15.76 13.05
N VAL A 78 8.43 -16.03 14.34
CA VAL A 78 7.54 -15.24 15.23
C VAL A 78 8.04 -13.81 15.38
N LEU A 79 9.36 -13.62 15.61
CA LEU A 79 9.94 -12.29 15.77
C LEU A 79 9.96 -11.54 14.43
N PHE A 80 10.29 -12.23 13.32
CA PHE A 80 10.17 -11.68 11.98
C PHE A 80 8.77 -11.08 11.74
N PHE A 81 7.72 -11.82 12.12
CA PHE A 81 6.35 -11.38 11.90
C PHE A 81 5.95 -10.18 12.77
N ILE A 82 6.40 -10.13 14.02
CA ILE A 82 6.15 -9.00 14.91
C ILE A 82 6.79 -7.73 14.34
N PHE A 83 8.08 -7.76 14.02
CA PHE A 83 8.77 -6.59 13.47
C PHE A 83 8.24 -6.20 12.09
N GLY A 84 7.90 -7.18 11.24
CA GLY A 84 7.23 -6.94 9.96
C GLY A 84 5.87 -6.27 10.11
N LEU A 85 5.04 -6.73 11.06
CA LEU A 85 3.75 -6.13 11.37
C LEU A 85 3.92 -4.68 11.84
N LEU A 86 4.89 -4.38 12.70
CA LEU A 86 5.15 -2.99 13.15
C LEU A 86 5.51 -2.08 11.97
N GLY A 87 6.37 -2.53 11.05
CA GLY A 87 6.76 -1.75 9.88
C GLY A 87 5.59 -1.48 8.93
N ILE A 88 4.79 -2.50 8.64
CA ILE A 88 3.60 -2.36 7.78
C ILE A 88 2.55 -1.48 8.47
N ALA A 89 2.26 -1.71 9.75
CA ALA A 89 1.31 -0.89 10.52
C ALA A 89 1.72 0.58 10.57
N TYR A 90 3.01 0.87 10.73
CA TYR A 90 3.54 2.23 10.66
C TYR A 90 3.25 2.88 9.30
N THR A 91 3.48 2.14 8.21
CA THR A 91 3.21 2.61 6.84
C THR A 91 1.72 2.95 6.64
N TYR A 92 0.81 2.08 7.07
CA TYR A 92 -0.63 2.36 6.98
C TYR A 92 -1.09 3.48 7.91
N GLY A 93 -0.49 3.60 9.10
CA GLY A 93 -0.72 4.73 9.99
C GLY A 93 -0.31 6.05 9.33
N LEU A 94 0.85 6.09 8.68
CA LEU A 94 1.31 7.25 7.93
C LEU A 94 0.38 7.58 6.75
N ILE A 95 -0.09 6.57 6.01
CA ILE A 95 -1.09 6.74 4.94
C ILE A 95 -2.37 7.37 5.51
N ALA A 96 -2.90 6.83 6.61
CA ALA A 96 -4.13 7.31 7.21
C ALA A 96 -3.99 8.77 7.67
N VAL A 97 -2.91 9.10 8.40
CA VAL A 97 -2.66 10.45 8.91
C VAL A 97 -2.44 11.46 7.78
N SER A 98 -1.62 11.12 6.77
CA SER A 98 -1.40 12.01 5.63
C SER A 98 -2.67 12.23 4.81
N THR A 99 -3.46 11.17 4.59
CA THR A 99 -4.74 11.28 3.90
C THR A 99 -5.73 12.13 4.67
N TYR A 100 -5.82 11.98 6.00
CA TYR A 100 -6.67 12.82 6.84
C TYR A 100 -6.28 14.29 6.72
N TYR A 101 -5.00 14.61 6.83
CA TYR A 101 -4.50 15.97 6.78
C TYR A 101 -4.80 16.65 5.42
N ILE A 102 -4.59 15.93 4.32
CA ILE A 102 -4.89 16.46 2.98
C ILE A 102 -6.41 16.60 2.78
N ALA A 103 -7.20 15.65 3.27
CA ALA A 103 -8.66 15.72 3.21
C ALA A 103 -9.22 16.90 4.02
N ASP A 104 -8.68 17.16 5.20
CA ASP A 104 -9.05 18.29 6.04
C ASP A 104 -8.77 19.62 5.32
N ILE A 105 -7.58 19.78 4.72
CA ILE A 105 -7.25 20.94 3.90
C ILE A 105 -8.24 21.09 2.73
N ALA A 106 -8.46 20.02 1.96
CA ALA A 106 -9.32 20.06 0.78
C ALA A 106 -10.78 20.39 1.08
N LEU A 107 -11.29 19.98 2.26
CA LEU A 107 -12.69 20.15 2.67
C LEU A 107 -12.91 21.38 3.56
N SER A 108 -11.85 22.00 4.08
CA SER A 108 -11.95 23.21 4.91
C SER A 108 -12.29 24.48 4.11
N SER A 109 -12.04 24.49 2.78
CA SER A 109 -12.42 25.61 1.94
C SER A 109 -13.92 25.64 1.69
N GLN A 110 -14.61 26.65 2.25
CA GLN A 110 -16.06 26.83 2.08
C GLN A 110 -16.45 27.30 0.68
N SER A 111 -15.50 27.85 -0.08
CA SER A 111 -15.75 28.41 -1.41
C SER A 111 -15.47 27.40 -2.54
N ALA A 112 -14.75 26.32 -2.24
CA ALA A 112 -14.44 25.26 -3.20
C ALA A 112 -15.67 24.38 -3.50
N PRO A 113 -15.98 24.11 -4.79
CA PRO A 113 -16.99 23.13 -5.14
C PRO A 113 -16.61 21.74 -4.61
N LEU A 114 -17.52 21.12 -3.84
CA LEU A 114 -17.25 19.85 -3.14
C LEU A 114 -16.65 18.77 -4.06
N TRP A 115 -17.26 18.53 -5.21
CA TRP A 115 -16.79 17.51 -6.16
C TRP A 115 -15.42 17.84 -6.77
N ALA A 116 -15.10 19.12 -6.97
CA ALA A 116 -13.77 19.53 -7.41
C ALA A 116 -12.73 19.23 -6.34
N SER A 117 -13.01 19.55 -5.07
CA SER A 117 -12.13 19.23 -3.93
C SER A 117 -11.94 17.73 -3.73
N LEU A 118 -13.00 16.93 -3.87
CA LEU A 118 -12.94 15.47 -3.73
C LEU A 118 -12.14 14.81 -4.85
N LEU A 119 -12.33 15.26 -6.10
CA LEU A 119 -11.55 14.79 -7.25
C LEU A 119 -10.06 15.17 -7.09
N TRP A 120 -9.80 16.40 -6.66
CA TRP A 120 -8.44 16.86 -6.41
C TRP A 120 -7.77 16.09 -5.27
N LEU A 121 -8.47 15.88 -4.16
CA LEU A 121 -8.03 15.06 -3.02
C LEU A 121 -7.57 13.68 -3.48
N TYR A 122 -8.37 13.01 -4.32
CA TYR A 122 -8.05 11.71 -4.88
C TYR A 122 -6.69 11.71 -5.59
N ALA A 123 -6.46 12.69 -6.47
CA ALA A 123 -5.20 12.78 -7.19
C ALA A 123 -4.01 13.15 -6.28
N VAL A 124 -4.19 14.14 -5.40
CA VAL A 124 -3.11 14.65 -4.53
C VAL A 124 -2.62 13.56 -3.58
N VAL A 125 -3.54 12.83 -2.94
CA VAL A 125 -3.17 11.76 -2.01
C VAL A 125 -2.49 10.61 -2.74
N LEU A 126 -2.99 10.21 -3.91
CA LEU A 126 -2.45 9.04 -4.62
C LEU A 126 -1.10 9.29 -5.29
N ALA A 127 -0.81 10.51 -5.75
CA ALA A 127 0.36 10.78 -6.59
C ALA A 127 1.70 10.31 -5.98
N PRO A 128 2.02 10.60 -4.69
CA PRO A 128 3.25 10.09 -4.08
C PRO A 128 3.33 8.56 -4.01
N TRP A 129 2.21 7.89 -3.68
CA TRP A 129 2.16 6.44 -3.54
C TRP A 129 2.25 5.74 -4.90
N GLN A 130 1.56 6.27 -5.90
CA GLN A 130 1.67 5.80 -7.29
C GLN A 130 3.08 5.97 -7.84
N TYR A 131 3.74 7.09 -7.54
CA TYR A 131 5.13 7.30 -7.91
C TYR A 131 6.06 6.25 -7.26
N MET A 132 5.93 6.00 -5.96
CA MET A 132 6.71 4.97 -5.27
C MET A 132 6.43 3.57 -5.83
N ALA A 133 5.16 3.21 -6.05
CA ALA A 133 4.78 1.94 -6.67
C ALA A 133 5.38 1.76 -8.08
N SER A 134 5.49 2.84 -8.86
CA SER A 134 6.10 2.80 -10.19
C SER A 134 7.61 2.53 -10.17
N LYS A 135 8.29 2.82 -9.05
CA LYS A 135 9.72 2.56 -8.82
C LYS A 135 9.99 1.16 -8.28
N GLU A 136 8.97 0.52 -7.69
CA GLU A 136 9.05 -0.81 -7.09
C GLU A 136 8.13 -1.81 -7.81
N GLN A 137 8.28 -1.94 -9.13
CA GLN A 137 7.35 -2.73 -9.96
C GLN A 137 7.31 -4.22 -9.59
N ASP A 138 8.42 -4.77 -9.08
CA ASP A 138 8.49 -6.15 -8.62
C ASP A 138 7.90 -6.34 -7.20
N ASN A 139 7.59 -5.25 -6.51
CA ASN A 139 7.04 -5.28 -5.16
C ASN A 139 5.51 -5.26 -5.17
N THR A 140 4.93 -6.45 -5.24
CA THR A 140 3.47 -6.68 -5.12
C THR A 140 2.85 -6.00 -3.90
N SER A 141 3.62 -5.86 -2.82
CA SER A 141 3.23 -5.21 -1.57
C SER A 141 2.85 -3.74 -1.78
N THR A 142 3.70 -2.97 -2.48
CA THR A 142 3.50 -1.54 -2.73
C THR A 142 2.34 -1.29 -3.71
N GLY A 143 2.19 -2.18 -4.70
CA GLY A 143 1.05 -2.17 -5.61
C GLY A 143 -0.28 -2.40 -4.88
N MET A 144 -0.35 -3.38 -3.96
CA MET A 144 -1.52 -3.63 -3.13
C MET A 144 -1.89 -2.41 -2.29
N THR A 145 -0.93 -1.83 -1.58
CA THR A 145 -1.16 -0.64 -0.75
C THR A 145 -1.75 0.52 -1.55
N THR A 146 -1.20 0.81 -2.74
CA THR A 146 -1.68 1.90 -3.61
C THR A 146 -3.10 1.64 -4.12
N PHE A 147 -3.40 0.39 -4.50
CA PHE A 147 -4.73 -0.01 -4.95
C PHE A 147 -5.80 0.14 -3.85
N PHE A 148 -5.51 -0.36 -2.64
CA PHE A 148 -6.44 -0.24 -1.52
C PHE A 148 -6.58 1.21 -1.02
N LEU A 149 -5.52 2.02 -1.10
CA LEU A 149 -5.62 3.46 -0.85
C LEU A 149 -6.56 4.13 -1.85
N ALA A 150 -6.47 3.81 -3.15
CA ALA A 150 -7.38 4.34 -4.16
C ALA A 150 -8.85 3.96 -3.86
N LEU A 151 -9.10 2.71 -3.47
CA LEU A 151 -10.43 2.26 -3.03
C LEU A 151 -10.90 2.99 -1.78
N GLY A 152 -10.01 3.18 -0.80
CA GLY A 152 -10.31 3.91 0.44
C GLY A 152 -10.73 5.36 0.18
N ILE A 153 -10.03 6.05 -0.73
CA ILE A 153 -10.38 7.42 -1.09
C ILE A 153 -11.69 7.46 -1.88
N VAL A 154 -11.93 6.52 -2.81
CA VAL A 154 -13.22 6.45 -3.51
C VAL A 154 -14.38 6.23 -2.54
N ALA A 155 -14.21 5.34 -1.55
CA ALA A 155 -15.21 5.15 -0.50
C ALA A 155 -15.44 6.46 0.29
N LEU A 156 -14.37 7.18 0.63
CA LEU A 156 -14.46 8.48 1.29
C LEU A 156 -15.20 9.52 0.43
N MET A 157 -14.92 9.57 -0.87
CA MET A 157 -15.62 10.45 -1.82
C MET A 157 -17.11 10.12 -1.90
N ILE A 158 -17.49 8.85 -1.87
CA ILE A 158 -18.89 8.41 -1.87
C ILE A 158 -19.58 8.81 -0.55
N CYS A 159 -18.95 8.54 0.60
CA CYS A 159 -19.47 8.91 1.92
C CYS A 159 -19.72 10.42 2.04
N ILE A 160 -18.77 11.25 1.61
CA ILE A 160 -18.88 12.70 1.73
C ILE A 160 -19.76 13.28 0.61
N GLY A 161 -19.50 12.91 -0.64
CA GLY A 161 -20.15 13.50 -1.82
C GLY A 161 -21.59 13.06 -2.05
N ILE A 162 -21.94 11.81 -1.72
CA ILE A 162 -23.29 11.26 -1.94
C ILE A 162 -24.10 11.23 -0.65
N PHE A 163 -23.49 10.72 0.44
CA PHE A 163 -24.19 10.59 1.73
C PHE A 163 -24.11 11.84 2.61
N GLY A 164 -23.34 12.86 2.22
CA GLY A 164 -23.21 14.11 2.98
C GLY A 164 -22.55 13.93 4.35
N MET A 165 -21.77 12.87 4.54
CA MET A 165 -21.06 12.61 5.79
C MET A 165 -19.95 13.64 6.02
N THR A 166 -19.69 13.98 7.29
CA THR A 166 -18.52 14.80 7.64
C THR A 166 -17.23 13.98 7.53
N LEU A 167 -16.07 14.65 7.41
CA LEU A 167 -14.77 13.96 7.34
C LEU A 167 -14.56 13.00 8.53
N GLY A 168 -14.93 13.41 9.75
CA GLY A 168 -14.82 12.56 10.94
C GLY A 168 -15.71 11.31 10.91
N GLN A 169 -16.84 11.34 10.20
CA GLN A 169 -17.72 10.18 10.03
C GLN A 169 -17.29 9.27 8.88
N ALA A 170 -16.78 9.84 7.79
CA ALA A 170 -16.33 9.08 6.62
C ALA A 170 -14.94 8.44 6.82
N PHE A 171 -14.06 9.09 7.59
CA PHE A 171 -12.67 8.65 7.76
C PHE A 171 -12.51 7.23 8.35
N PRO A 172 -13.31 6.78 9.34
CA PRO A 172 -13.28 5.40 9.81
C PRO A 172 -13.49 4.36 8.69
N VAL A 173 -14.28 4.67 7.65
CA VAL A 173 -14.49 3.75 6.51
C VAL A 173 -13.18 3.55 5.74
N LEU A 174 -12.45 4.62 5.48
CA LEU A 174 -11.12 4.56 4.86
C LEU A 174 -10.15 3.75 5.71
N VAL A 175 -10.13 3.98 7.04
CA VAL A 175 -9.28 3.23 7.97
C VAL A 175 -9.60 1.74 7.95
N VAL A 176 -10.88 1.34 7.92
CA VAL A 176 -11.27 -0.07 7.82
C VAL A 176 -10.73 -0.71 6.53
N ILE A 177 -10.82 -0.02 5.39
CA ILE A 177 -10.29 -0.52 4.11
C ILE A 177 -8.76 -0.68 4.20
N LEU A 178 -8.06 0.28 4.80
CA LEU A 178 -6.61 0.21 5.02
C LEU A 178 -6.22 -0.94 5.97
N VAL A 179 -6.99 -1.19 7.02
CA VAL A 179 -6.77 -2.32 7.94
C VAL A 179 -6.99 -3.65 7.21
N ILE A 180 -8.01 -3.77 6.36
CA ILE A 180 -8.23 -4.95 5.53
C ILE A 180 -7.02 -5.18 4.61
N SER A 181 -6.52 -4.11 3.97
CA SER A 181 -5.31 -4.16 3.13
C SER A 181 -4.09 -4.66 3.91
N LEU A 182 -3.87 -4.12 5.11
CA LEU A 182 -2.79 -4.53 6.01
C LEU A 182 -2.89 -6.03 6.34
N VAL A 183 -4.08 -6.53 6.68
CA VAL A 183 -4.29 -7.95 6.99
C VAL A 183 -4.01 -8.83 5.76
N ILE A 184 -4.48 -8.43 4.57
CA ILE A 184 -4.21 -9.16 3.32
C ILE A 184 -2.71 -9.22 3.04
N GLN A 185 -1.99 -8.11 3.17
CA GLN A 185 -0.55 -8.02 2.94
C GLN A 185 0.24 -8.87 3.95
N LEU A 186 -0.20 -8.88 5.21
CA LEU A 186 0.37 -9.73 6.25
C LEU A 186 0.19 -11.23 5.93
N LEU A 187 -1.02 -11.62 5.51
CA LEU A 187 -1.33 -13.00 5.10
C LEU A 187 -0.53 -13.43 3.87
N PHE A 188 -0.33 -12.52 2.92
CA PHE A 188 0.50 -12.76 1.74
C PHE A 188 1.95 -13.02 2.11
N THR A 189 2.55 -12.15 2.94
CA THR A 189 3.91 -12.34 3.46
C THR A 189 4.05 -13.65 4.24
N TYR A 190 3.04 -14.02 5.04
CA TYR A 190 3.01 -15.30 5.74
C TYR A 190 2.99 -16.49 4.78
N ALA A 191 2.16 -16.45 3.74
CA ALA A 191 2.05 -17.51 2.75
C ALA A 191 3.36 -17.73 1.98
N LEU A 192 4.03 -16.64 1.58
CA LEU A 192 5.34 -16.69 0.93
C LEU A 192 6.41 -17.32 1.83
N THR A 193 6.52 -16.83 3.08
CA THR A 193 7.50 -17.35 4.05
C THR A 193 7.26 -18.84 4.34
N ARG A 194 6.00 -19.28 4.38
CA ARG A 194 5.64 -20.69 4.56
C ARG A 194 6.02 -21.53 3.33
N ALA A 195 5.81 -21.02 2.12
CA ALA A 195 6.18 -21.71 0.89
C ALA A 195 7.70 -21.92 0.80
N GLU A 196 8.49 -20.89 1.13
CA GLU A 196 9.95 -20.99 1.20
C GLU A 196 10.39 -22.05 2.22
N LYS A 197 9.80 -22.05 3.42
CA LYS A 197 10.10 -23.06 4.45
C LYS A 197 9.85 -24.50 3.95
N HIS A 198 8.80 -24.72 3.15
CA HIS A 198 8.51 -26.03 2.57
C HIS A 198 9.49 -26.39 1.45
N ALA A 199 9.89 -25.44 0.61
CA ALA A 199 10.87 -25.64 -0.45
C ALA A 199 12.27 -25.97 0.11
N THR A 200 12.75 -25.22 1.11
CA THR A 200 14.06 -25.48 1.74
C THR A 200 14.08 -26.84 2.44
N ARG A 201 12.98 -27.21 3.13
CA ARG A 201 12.88 -28.53 3.79
C ARG A 201 12.87 -29.67 2.78
N HIS A 202 12.32 -29.46 1.59
CA HIS A 202 12.32 -30.48 0.53
C HIS A 202 13.73 -30.68 -0.06
N ASN A 203 14.46 -29.59 -0.34
CA ASN A 203 15.86 -29.67 -0.77
C ASN A 203 16.75 -30.32 0.28
N ASP A 204 16.63 -29.94 1.56
CA ASP A 204 17.41 -30.55 2.65
C ASP A 204 17.17 -32.08 2.72
N VAL A 205 15.93 -32.56 2.46
CA VAL A 205 15.61 -33.99 2.46
C VAL A 205 16.23 -34.72 1.25
N ILE A 206 16.18 -34.11 0.06
CA ILE A 206 16.79 -34.69 -1.15
C ILE A 206 18.32 -34.80 -1.01
N ASP A 207 18.96 -33.77 -0.44
CA ASP A 207 20.41 -33.78 -0.22
C ASP A 207 20.81 -34.85 0.81
N ILE A 208 20.00 -35.09 1.84
CA ILE A 208 20.22 -36.17 2.82
C ILE A 208 20.05 -37.54 2.15
N GLU A 209 19.03 -37.72 1.31
CA GLU A 209 18.77 -38.99 0.62
C GLU A 209 19.89 -39.31 -0.37
N GLN A 210 20.40 -38.34 -1.14
CA GLN A 210 21.57 -38.53 -2.00
C GLN A 210 22.87 -38.82 -1.23
N THR A 211 23.07 -38.19 -0.07
CA THR A 211 24.27 -38.43 0.75
C THR A 211 24.23 -39.77 1.49
N ASP A 212 23.06 -40.33 1.77
CA ASP A 212 22.91 -41.66 2.38
C ASP A 212 23.05 -42.79 1.33
N ASP A 213 22.51 -42.58 0.11
CA ASP A 213 22.60 -43.56 -0.98
C ASP A 213 24.04 -43.67 -1.53
N THR A 214 24.78 -42.55 -1.54
CA THR A 214 26.22 -42.56 -1.84
C THR A 214 27.01 -43.27 -0.74
N LYS A 215 26.67 -43.15 0.55
CA LYS A 215 27.39 -43.90 1.61
C LYS A 215 27.10 -45.41 1.58
N ARG A 216 25.88 -45.83 1.27
CA ARG A 216 25.53 -47.26 1.11
C ARG A 216 26.30 -47.93 -0.02
N THR A 217 26.47 -47.24 -1.15
CA THR A 217 27.15 -47.82 -2.32
C THR A 217 28.66 -48.05 -2.13
N TRP A 218 29.31 -47.36 -1.19
CA TRP A 218 30.74 -47.57 -0.89
C TRP A 218 31.02 -48.49 0.31
N GLY A 219 30.04 -48.69 1.22
CA GLY A 219 30.19 -49.56 2.39
C GLY A 219 29.97 -51.05 2.13
N ASP A 220 29.34 -51.40 1.01
CA ASP A 220 29.01 -52.78 0.63
C ASP A 220 30.03 -53.41 -0.36
N LEU A 221 31.18 -52.76 -0.57
CA LEU A 221 32.24 -53.19 -1.49
C LEU A 221 33.53 -53.67 -0.79
N GLU A 222 33.52 -53.89 0.53
CA GLU A 222 34.63 -54.50 1.28
C GLU A 222 34.34 -55.94 1.72
#